data_AF-A0A845KWB8-F1
#
_entry.id   AF-A0A845KWB8-F1
#
_cell.length_a   1.000
_cell.length_b   1.000
_cell.length_c   1.000
_cell.angle_alpha   90.00
_cell.angle_beta   90.00
_cell.angle_gamma   90.00
#
_symmetry.space_group_name_H-M   'P 1'
#
loop_
_entity.id
_entity.type
_entity.pdbx_description
1 polymer ?
#
loop_
_entity_poly.entity_id
_entity_poly.type
_entity_poly.pdbx_seq_one_letter_code
_entity_poly.pdbx_strand_id
1 'polypeptide(L)' 'MTTKHKDCTDRLEQINPTLAQSVRKVLDVNKQERHIRGGLATREKYLHQHRHAG' A
#
# COMPACT_ATOMS: atom_id res chain seq x y z
N MET A 1 7.39 -10.39 -1.28
CA MET A 1 7.73 -9.36 -0.29
C MET A 1 8.63 -8.34 -0.96
N THR A 2 8.20 -7.08 -1.08
CA THR A 2 9.03 -6.02 -1.69
C THR A 2 10.12 -5.59 -0.72
N THR A 3 11.28 -5.18 -1.24
CA THR A 3 12.47 -4.79 -0.46
C THR A 3 12.17 -3.73 0.60
N LYS A 4 11.28 -2.76 0.29
CA LYS A 4 10.82 -1.76 1.25
C LYS A 4 10.01 -2.33 2.42
N HIS A 5 9.20 -3.36 2.19
CA HIS A 5 8.46 -4.02 3.27
C HIS A 5 9.42 -4.68 4.26
N LYS A 6 10.50 -5.30 3.77
CA LYS A 6 11.50 -5.98 4.59
C LYS A 6 12.27 -5.02 5.50
N ASP A 7 12.62 -3.84 5.00
CA ASP A 7 13.27 -2.79 5.80
C ASP A 7 12.35 -2.22 6.90
N CYS A 8 11.08 -1.97 6.57
CA CYS A 8 10.13 -1.36 7.50
C CYS A 8 9.61 -2.31 8.58
N THR A 9 9.59 -3.62 8.35
CA THR A 9 9.17 -4.60 9.38
C THR A 9 10.34 -5.18 10.16
N ASP A 10 11.42 -5.58 9.50
CA ASP A 10 12.44 -6.42 10.17
C ASP A 10 13.57 -5.57 10.74
N ARG A 11 14.09 -4.62 9.96
CA ARG A 11 15.26 -3.80 10.37
C ARG A 11 14.86 -2.63 11.26
N LEU A 12 13.71 -2.02 11.01
CA LEU A 12 13.20 -0.93 11.83
C LEU A 12 12.83 -1.38 13.24
N GLU A 13 12.31 -2.59 13.41
CA GLU A 13 11.99 -3.15 14.73
C GLU A 13 13.25 -3.35 15.58
N GLN A 14 14.36 -3.75 14.97
CA GLN A 14 15.65 -3.91 15.65
C GLN A 14 16.30 -2.58 16.07
N ILE A 15 16.10 -1.52 15.28
CA ILE A 15 16.73 -0.21 15.52
C ILE A 15 15.85 0.69 16.40
N ASN A 16 14.53 0.68 16.19
CA ASN A 16 13.59 1.53 16.91
C ASN A 16 12.20 0.86 17.00
N PRO A 17 11.96 0.04 18.04
CA PRO A 17 10.72 -0.72 18.18
C PRO A 17 9.48 0.18 18.34
N THR A 18 9.60 1.35 18.98
CA THR A 18 8.50 2.30 19.15
C THR A 18 8.06 2.88 17.80
N LEU A 19 9.01 3.25 16.94
CA LEU A 19 8.71 3.73 15.60
C LEU A 19 8.15 2.60 14.72
N ALA A 20 8.68 1.39 14.83
CA ALA A 20 8.18 0.22 14.12
C ALA A 20 6.70 -0.06 14.44
N GLN A 21 6.30 0.05 15.70
CA GLN A 21 4.91 -0.14 16.11
C GLN A 21 3.97 0.92 15.50
N SER A 22 4.44 2.15 15.37
CA SER A 22 3.70 3.23 14.71
C SER A 22 3.55 2.99 13.21
N VAL A 23 4.64 2.56 12.55
CA VAL A 23 4.65 2.20 11.13
C VAL A 23 3.73 1.00 10.87
N ARG A 24 3.68 0.01 11.77
CA ARG A 24 2.81 -1.16 11.63
C ARG A 24 1.34 -0.78 11.56
N LYS A 25 0.88 0.15 12.41
CA LYS A 25 -0.51 0.66 12.37
C LYS A 25 -0.87 1.23 11.01
N VAL A 26 0.03 2.04 10.43
CA VAL A 26 -0.17 2.65 9.10
C VAL A 26 -0.17 1.59 7.99
N LEU A 27 0.70 0.58 8.07
CA LEU A 27 0.74 -0.52 7.12
C LEU A 27 -0.53 -1.37 7.16
N ASP A 28 -1.08 -1.62 8.34
CA ASP A 28 -2.30 -2.40 8.50
C ASP A 28 -3.51 -1.67 7.89
N VAL A 29 -3.65 -0.36 8.12
CA VAL A 29 -4.68 0.48 7.45
C VAL A 29 -4.50 0.42 5.93
N ASN A 30 -3.28 0.64 5.44
CA ASN A 30 -2.98 0.58 4.01
C ASN A 30 -3.34 -0.77 3.38
N LYS A 31 -3.14 -1.87 4.12
CA LYS A 31 -3.48 -3.22 3.67
C LYS A 31 -4.99 -3.41 3.59
N GLN A 32 -5.75 -2.92 4.57
CA GLN A 32 -7.22 -2.99 4.57
C GLN A 32 -7.80 -2.20 3.39
N GLU A 33 -7.29 -1.00 3.13
CA GLU A 33 -7.76 -0.13 2.04
C GLU A 33 -7.29 -0.56 0.65
N ARG A 34 -6.32 -1.48 0.56
CA ARG A 34 -5.72 -1.88 -0.72
C ARG A 34 -6.76 -2.38 -1.72
N HIS A 35 -7.75 -3.14 -1.26
CA HIS A 35 -8.78 -3.69 -2.14
C HIS A 35 -9.69 -2.61 -2.72
N ILE A 36 -10.04 -1.60 -1.92
CA ILE A 36 -10.82 -0.43 -2.34
C ILE A 36 -10.03 0.34 -3.42
N ARG A 37 -8.76 0.63 -3.14
CA ARG A 37 -7.86 1.29 -4.11
C ARG A 37 -7.72 0.49 -5.41
N GLY A 38 -7.63 -0.84 -5.32
CA GLY A 38 -7.57 -1.72 -6.49
C GLY A 38 -8.83 -1.68 -7.36
N GLY A 39 -10.01 -1.65 -6.72
CA GLY A 39 -11.28 -1.48 -7.42
C GLY A 39 -11.38 -0.13 -8.12
N LEU A 40 -11.00 0.96 -7.44
CA LEU A 40 -10.96 2.29 -8.03
C LEU A 40 -9.98 2.38 -9.21
N ALA A 41 -8.76 1.84 -9.06
CA ALA A 41 -7.77 1.82 -10.13
C ALA A 41 -8.26 1.05 -11.37
N THR A 42 -8.97 -0.06 -11.16
CA THR A 42 -9.57 -0.83 -12.26
C THR A 42 -10.66 -0.03 -12.96
N ARG A 43 -11.57 0.60 -12.22
CA ARG A 43 -12.63 1.47 -12.76
C ARG A 43 -12.04 2.61 -13.58
N GLU A 44 -11.05 3.33 -13.04
CA GLU A 44 -10.39 4.45 -13.72
C GLU A 44 -9.70 4.00 -15.01
N LYS A 45 -9.04 2.83 -15.02
CA LYS A 45 -8.43 2.27 -16.23
C LYS A 45 -9.46 2.12 -17.36
N TYR A 46 -10.62 1.52 -17.08
CA TYR A 46 -11.66 1.34 -18.10
C TYR A 46 -12.27 2.67 -18.56
N LEU A 47 -12.53 3.61 -17.64
CA LEU A 47 -13.02 4.95 -17.98
C LEU A 47 -12.05 5.71 -18.89
N HIS A 48 -10.75 5.64 -18.58
CA HIS A 48 -9.70 6.26 -19.38
C HIS A 48 -9.58 5.61 -20.75
N GLN A 49 -9.60 4.27 -20.82
CA GLN A 49 -9.58 3.53 -22.09
C GLN A 49 -10.77 3.88 -23.00
N HIS A 50 -11.97 4.05 -22.43
CA HIS A 50 -13.15 4.47 -23.20
C HIS A 50 -13.03 5.91 -23.71
N ARG A 51 -12.37 6.81 -22.97
CA ARG A 51 -12.18 8.21 -23.37
C ARG A 51 -11.19 8.39 -24.52
N HIS A 52 -10.27 7.44 -24.72
CA HIS A 52 -9.29 7.44 -25.81
C HIS A 52 -9.72 6.59 -27.02
N ALA A 53 -10.89 5.95 -26.97
CA ALA A 53 -11.41 5.09 -28.03
C ALA A 53 -12.45 5.79 -28.95
N GLY A 54 -12.66 7.10 -28.78
CA GLY A 54 -13.46 7.95 -29.67
C GLY A 54 -12.64 9.14 -30.16
#